data_AF-A0A6L7VUT7-F1
#
_entry.id   AF-A0A6L7VUT7-F1
#
_cell.length_a   1.000
_cell.length_b   1.000
_cell.length_c   1.000
_cell.angle_alpha   90.00
_cell.angle_beta   90.00
_cell.angle_gamma   90.00
#
_symmetry.space_group_name_H-M   'P 1'
#
loop_
_entity.id
_entity.type
_entity.pdbx_description
1 polymer ?
#
loop_
_entity_poly.entity_id
_entity_poly.type
_entity_poly.pdbx_seq_one_letter_code
_entity_poly.pdbx_strand_id
1 'polypeptide(L)'
;MQNLFSRSLILLAGLLIGILGVTGVLVLLPENGTSSDSQQLENQTRNNDEGNVGSISQVSSDSVPTDLNDLIFPKQAFDQKMSILSWVQALSEDQILDWLQQSIEPSWNVSDSNRTELQSALLQKLSMTAPKRAFEFTWSDDDQSRYSMAYIVLRTWANVDLEGAIAHVNELGLEEYSYLPYTILEARDDLNFDQLRDIARELGDESYAFANHFQNLAEGQIEDPKQVWYEIINLANREGMQEATEYALSRVAVAWVEKEGRQIFDEIVSSISSDSKYDYALSQIFGELAEDEPEEIFEYMLTNLGDNALEIIQQSRVAYKWASRDPRGLLSKIEMVPASRVRRNMISNAVYQWSANNPQQLLNNLELVPQEQRENASRSAIRTLARTSPSEAAKYVLQVSDYSTQVSIANTLVREWSYKDAEAAEDWVYSISDNERLRSALIRPLVRALVGTDPRKAFQLALEQPISEQTDTPNTSLAFEASILSSIAYNDLDLAIELLPQVRDSGHSKVNAYSSIGSFLIENGETQKAMNLASQLSVEQQTQYYERLASSWILQDPKGLLTTIEDFPTNEIKSRIAVSINLINRMMQTYSADELASVDKYISEEDRKKLEAVKDIDLMNPSEEELELLEELFPY
;
A
#
# COMPACT_ATOMS: atom_id res chain seq x y z
N MET A 1 -4.43 7.32 14.71
CA MET A 1 -5.79 7.44 14.14
C MET A 1 -5.92 6.97 12.68
N GLN A 2 -4.84 6.71 11.93
CA GLN A 2 -4.89 5.98 10.64
C GLN A 2 -5.02 4.43 10.77
N ASN A 3 -5.04 3.88 11.99
CA ASN A 3 -4.99 2.42 12.24
C ASN A 3 -6.35 1.71 12.38
N LEU A 4 -7.47 2.43 12.42
CA LEU A 4 -8.81 1.83 12.47
C LEU A 4 -9.40 1.59 11.06
N PHE A 5 -9.07 2.44 10.09
CA PHE A 5 -9.53 2.31 8.70
C PHE A 5 -8.89 1.14 7.93
N SER A 6 -7.73 0.64 8.37
CA SER A 6 -7.05 -0.50 7.74
C SER A 6 -7.63 -1.86 8.16
N ARG A 7 -8.38 -1.95 9.26
CA ARG A 7 -8.95 -3.23 9.75
C ARG A 7 -10.25 -3.62 9.05
N SER A 8 -11.03 -2.64 8.60
CA SER A 8 -12.33 -2.85 7.94
C SER A 8 -12.20 -3.30 6.47
N LEU A 9 -11.14 -2.89 5.77
CA LEU A 9 -10.86 -3.34 4.39
C LEU A 9 -10.33 -4.80 4.34
N ILE A 10 -9.78 -5.31 5.45
CA ILE A 10 -9.20 -6.66 5.54
C ILE A 10 -10.28 -7.73 5.76
N LEU A 11 -11.38 -7.40 6.45
CA LEU A 11 -12.56 -8.27 6.57
C LEU A 11 -13.26 -8.52 5.22
N LEU A 12 -13.26 -7.51 4.34
CA LEU A 12 -13.83 -7.59 2.99
C LEU A 12 -12.98 -8.38 1.99
N ALA A 13 -11.66 -8.48 2.19
CA ALA A 13 -10.78 -9.33 1.36
C ALA A 13 -10.80 -10.81 1.77
N GLY A 14 -11.14 -11.12 3.03
CA GLY A 14 -11.24 -12.50 3.54
C GLY A 14 -12.42 -13.28 2.97
N LEU A 15 -13.51 -12.59 2.60
CA LEU A 15 -14.75 -13.16 2.07
C LEU A 15 -14.66 -13.52 0.56
N LEU A 16 -13.71 -12.93 -0.19
CA LEU A 16 -13.63 -13.09 -1.64
C LEU A 16 -12.82 -14.31 -2.13
N ILE A 17 -12.02 -14.94 -1.28
CA ILE A 17 -11.10 -16.03 -1.68
C ILE A 17 -11.40 -17.35 -0.93
N GLY A 18 -12.18 -17.30 0.15
CA GLY A 18 -12.62 -18.48 0.89
C GLY A 18 -13.85 -19.17 0.29
N ILE A 19 -13.64 -19.90 -0.81
CA ILE A 19 -14.46 -21.06 -1.23
C ILE A 19 -15.70 -20.73 -2.06
N LEU A 20 -15.46 -20.58 -3.37
CA LEU A 20 -16.37 -20.81 -4.49
C LEU A 20 -16.95 -22.25 -4.52
N GLY A 21 -17.72 -22.63 -3.50
CA GLY A 21 -18.61 -23.78 -3.54
C GLY A 21 -18.41 -24.75 -2.40
N VAL A 22 -19.40 -24.84 -1.52
CA VAL A 22 -20.07 -26.10 -1.21
C VAL A 22 -21.55 -25.80 -0.97
N THR A 23 -22.33 -26.07 -2.01
CA THR A 23 -23.74 -26.43 -1.94
C THR A 23 -23.91 -27.71 -1.13
N GLY A 24 -24.90 -27.73 -0.23
CA GLY A 24 -25.36 -28.96 0.43
C GLY A 24 -25.84 -28.79 1.87
N VAL A 25 -26.88 -27.98 2.11
CA VAL A 25 -27.76 -28.24 3.26
C VAL A 25 -28.55 -29.50 2.92
N LEU A 26 -28.31 -30.57 3.66
CA LEU A 26 -28.97 -31.87 3.45
C LEU A 26 -30.39 -31.79 4.06
N VAL A 27 -31.38 -31.58 3.20
CA VAL A 27 -32.80 -31.72 3.52
C VAL A 27 -33.09 -33.20 3.83
N LEU A 28 -33.54 -33.50 5.04
CA LEU A 28 -34.09 -34.80 5.41
C LEU A 28 -35.48 -34.95 4.79
N LEU A 29 -35.62 -35.74 3.72
CA LEU A 29 -36.92 -36.20 3.21
C LEU A 29 -37.21 -37.64 3.67
N PRO A 30 -38.47 -37.97 4.02
CA PRO A 30 -38.84 -39.31 4.45
C PRO A 30 -39.06 -40.27 3.28
N GLU A 31 -38.81 -41.56 3.55
CA GLU A 31 -38.88 -42.70 2.63
C GLU A 31 -40.24 -42.82 1.90
N ASN A 32 -40.20 -42.78 0.55
CA ASN A 32 -40.86 -43.72 -0.37
C ASN A 32 -40.93 -43.14 -1.79
N GLY A 33 -40.48 -43.90 -2.80
CA GLY A 33 -40.82 -43.61 -4.20
C GLY A 33 -39.73 -43.96 -5.21
N THR A 34 -39.91 -45.09 -5.87
CA THR A 34 -39.11 -45.65 -6.97
C THR A 34 -39.00 -44.74 -8.20
N SER A 35 -37.80 -44.62 -8.82
CA SER A 35 -37.67 -44.53 -10.29
C SER A 35 -36.25 -44.90 -10.76
N SER A 36 -36.15 -45.32 -12.02
CA SER A 36 -35.27 -46.35 -12.57
C SER A 36 -33.90 -45.91 -13.10
N ASP A 37 -33.39 -44.74 -12.72
CA ASP A 37 -32.17 -44.19 -13.34
C ASP A 37 -30.87 -44.57 -12.61
N SER A 38 -30.98 -45.17 -11.42
CA SER A 38 -29.83 -45.58 -10.60
C SER A 38 -29.16 -46.89 -11.05
N GLN A 39 -29.80 -47.71 -11.88
CA GLN A 39 -29.22 -49.00 -12.33
C GLN A 39 -28.25 -48.90 -13.52
N GLN A 40 -28.19 -47.76 -14.23
CA GLN A 40 -27.25 -47.59 -15.34
C GLN A 40 -25.86 -47.08 -14.89
N LEU A 41 -25.77 -46.37 -13.76
CA LEU A 41 -24.47 -45.96 -13.18
C LEU A 41 -23.76 -47.11 -12.43
N GLU A 42 -24.50 -48.12 -11.97
CA GLU A 42 -23.94 -49.22 -11.15
C GLU A 42 -23.17 -50.28 -11.96
N ASN A 43 -23.31 -50.28 -13.29
CA ASN A 43 -22.64 -51.26 -14.17
C ASN A 43 -21.35 -50.76 -14.83
N GLN A 44 -21.02 -49.47 -14.75
CA GLN A 44 -19.77 -48.93 -15.31
C GLN A 44 -18.60 -48.88 -14.31
N THR A 45 -18.86 -48.99 -13.01
CA THR A 45 -17.84 -48.98 -11.94
C THR A 45 -17.34 -50.37 -11.55
N ARG A 46 -17.86 -51.45 -12.14
CA ARG A 46 -17.55 -52.82 -11.72
C ARG A 46 -16.37 -53.50 -12.42
N ASN A 47 -15.75 -52.84 -13.41
CA ASN A 47 -14.59 -53.34 -14.14
C ASN A 47 -13.50 -52.28 -14.17
N ASN A 48 -12.75 -52.11 -13.07
CA ASN A 48 -11.30 -51.88 -13.10
C ASN A 48 -10.77 -51.94 -11.67
N ASP A 49 -9.71 -52.73 -11.52
CA ASP A 49 -8.79 -52.82 -10.39
C ASP A 49 -9.30 -53.43 -9.07
N GLU A 50 -9.34 -54.77 -9.10
CA GLU A 50 -8.95 -55.61 -7.96
C GLU A 50 -7.56 -55.18 -7.46
N GLY A 51 -7.54 -54.31 -6.47
CA GLY A 51 -6.31 -53.77 -5.87
C GLY A 51 -6.51 -53.35 -4.43
N ASN A 52 -6.88 -54.29 -3.57
CA ASN A 52 -6.71 -54.23 -2.11
C ASN A 52 -7.21 -52.93 -1.44
N VAL A 53 -8.51 -52.63 -1.57
CA VAL A 53 -9.17 -51.64 -0.70
C VAL A 53 -9.66 -52.38 0.54
N GLY A 54 -8.92 -52.23 1.64
CA GLY A 54 -9.42 -52.57 2.96
C GLY A 54 -10.70 -51.80 3.19
N SER A 55 -11.81 -52.53 3.27
CA SER A 55 -13.11 -52.04 3.72
C SER A 55 -12.95 -51.35 5.07
N ILE A 56 -13.15 -50.03 5.14
CA ILE A 56 -13.33 -49.32 6.41
C ILE A 56 -14.76 -49.57 6.89
N SER A 57 -15.03 -50.83 7.19
CA SER A 57 -16.12 -51.25 8.05
C SER A 57 -15.50 -51.59 9.39
N GLN A 58 -14.97 -50.58 10.09
CA GLN A 58 -14.63 -50.58 11.52
C GLN A 58 -13.94 -49.26 11.90
N VAL A 59 -14.71 -48.17 12.00
CA VAL A 59 -14.46 -47.21 13.08
C VAL A 59 -15.48 -47.59 14.14
N SER A 60 -15.10 -48.52 15.01
CA SER A 60 -15.85 -48.81 16.23
C SER A 60 -15.95 -47.53 17.06
N SER A 61 -17.09 -47.30 17.69
CA SER A 61 -17.42 -46.18 18.59
C SER A 61 -16.50 -45.97 19.80
N ASP A 62 -15.39 -46.71 19.92
CA ASP A 62 -14.69 -46.90 21.20
C ASP A 62 -13.23 -46.43 21.20
N SER A 63 -12.75 -45.73 20.16
CA SER A 63 -11.45 -45.05 20.24
C SER A 63 -11.46 -43.76 19.45
N VAL A 64 -11.66 -42.65 20.14
CA VAL A 64 -11.35 -41.32 19.60
C VAL A 64 -9.83 -41.28 19.39
N PRO A 65 -9.33 -41.13 18.13
CA PRO A 65 -7.90 -40.96 17.88
C PRO A 65 -7.41 -39.79 18.72
N THR A 66 -6.23 -39.90 19.33
CA THR A 66 -5.64 -38.84 20.18
C THR A 66 -4.65 -37.95 19.41
N ASP A 67 -4.32 -38.30 18.17
CA ASP A 67 -3.47 -37.54 17.25
C ASP A 67 -4.05 -37.63 15.82
N LEU A 68 -4.21 -36.49 15.15
CA LEU A 68 -4.74 -36.41 13.79
C LEU A 68 -3.79 -36.96 12.73
N ASN A 69 -2.50 -37.17 13.05
CA ASN A 69 -1.58 -37.89 12.17
C ASN A 69 -1.95 -39.38 12.01
N ASP A 70 -2.80 -39.93 12.89
CA ASP A 70 -3.33 -41.28 12.78
C ASP A 70 -4.60 -41.36 11.91
N LEU A 71 -5.21 -40.22 11.57
CA LEU A 71 -6.31 -40.13 10.61
C LEU A 71 -5.71 -40.12 9.19
N ILE A 72 -5.57 -41.30 8.59
CA ILE A 72 -5.20 -41.42 7.18
C ILE A 72 -6.34 -40.86 6.33
N PHE A 73 -6.23 -39.58 5.96
CA PHE A 73 -7.17 -38.96 5.04
C PHE A 73 -6.96 -39.52 3.61
N PRO A 74 -8.02 -40.00 2.93
CA PRO A 74 -7.97 -40.46 1.54
C PRO A 74 -7.28 -39.45 0.62
N LYS A 75 -6.65 -39.83 -0.50
CA LYS A 75 -6.01 -38.83 -1.38
C LYS A 75 -6.99 -37.92 -2.13
N GLN A 76 -8.28 -38.27 -2.18
CA GLN A 76 -9.31 -37.50 -2.87
C GLN A 76 -10.04 -36.57 -1.89
N ALA A 77 -10.13 -35.28 -2.24
CA ALA A 77 -10.68 -34.24 -1.38
C ALA A 77 -12.10 -34.53 -0.87
N PHE A 78 -12.96 -35.14 -1.70
CA PHE A 78 -14.33 -35.48 -1.30
C PHE A 78 -14.37 -36.53 -0.18
N ASP A 79 -13.57 -37.60 -0.29
CA ASP A 79 -13.53 -38.68 0.69
C ASP A 79 -12.88 -38.23 2.01
N GLN A 80 -11.92 -37.31 1.94
CA GLN A 80 -11.34 -36.64 3.12
C GLN A 80 -12.42 -35.88 3.89
N LYS A 81 -13.16 -35.03 3.19
CA LYS A 81 -14.25 -34.24 3.77
C LYS A 81 -15.30 -35.12 4.44
N MET A 82 -15.75 -36.18 3.77
CA MET A 82 -16.75 -37.09 4.33
C MET A 82 -16.26 -37.84 5.56
N SER A 83 -14.97 -38.19 5.59
CA SER A 83 -14.33 -38.84 6.73
C SER A 83 -14.21 -37.90 7.94
N ILE A 84 -13.82 -36.64 7.72
CA ILE A 84 -13.80 -35.59 8.76
C ILE A 84 -15.20 -35.42 9.33
N LEU A 85 -16.21 -35.25 8.48
CA LEU A 85 -17.60 -35.06 8.92
C LEU A 85 -18.10 -36.26 9.73
N SER A 86 -17.90 -37.49 9.25
CA SER A 86 -18.33 -38.69 9.97
C SER A 86 -17.64 -38.85 11.32
N TRP A 87 -16.35 -38.53 11.41
CA TRP A 87 -15.60 -38.60 12.66
C TRP A 87 -16.07 -37.54 13.64
N VAL A 88 -16.20 -36.28 13.19
CA VAL A 88 -16.69 -35.18 14.01
C VAL A 88 -18.07 -35.50 14.58
N GLN A 89 -18.96 -36.14 13.82
CA GLN A 89 -20.28 -36.58 14.30
C GLN A 89 -20.24 -37.57 15.48
N ALA A 90 -19.15 -38.30 15.70
CA ALA A 90 -19.00 -39.21 16.83
C ALA A 90 -18.49 -38.54 18.14
N LEU A 91 -17.96 -37.32 18.06
CA LEU A 91 -17.33 -36.63 19.20
C LEU A 91 -18.33 -36.04 20.20
N SER A 92 -17.98 -36.00 21.49
CA SER A 92 -18.69 -35.19 22.50
C SER A 92 -18.31 -33.70 22.41
N GLU A 93 -19.08 -32.81 23.05
CA GLU A 93 -18.78 -31.37 23.07
C GLU A 93 -17.41 -31.05 23.67
N ASP A 94 -17.03 -31.71 24.77
CA ASP A 94 -15.75 -31.50 25.43
C ASP A 94 -14.59 -31.97 24.54
N GLN A 95 -14.77 -33.09 23.85
CA GLN A 95 -13.79 -33.58 22.87
C GLN A 95 -13.62 -32.61 21.71
N ILE A 96 -14.71 -32.00 21.23
CA ILE A 96 -14.64 -31.01 20.15
C ILE A 96 -13.84 -29.78 20.59
N LEU A 97 -14.07 -29.26 21.80
CA LEU A 97 -13.31 -28.13 22.35
C LEU A 97 -11.82 -28.44 22.51
N ASP A 98 -11.48 -29.62 23.01
CA ASP A 98 -10.09 -30.07 23.12
C ASP A 98 -9.40 -30.12 21.74
N TRP A 99 -10.10 -30.61 20.71
CA TRP A 99 -9.60 -30.65 19.34
C TRP A 99 -9.47 -29.26 18.72
N LEU A 100 -10.42 -28.37 18.96
CA LEU A 100 -10.35 -26.99 18.49
C LEU A 100 -9.16 -26.25 19.13
N GLN A 101 -8.92 -26.41 20.42
CA GLN A 101 -7.78 -25.82 21.12
C GLN A 101 -6.44 -26.37 20.58
N GLN A 102 -6.34 -27.65 20.27
CA GLN A 102 -5.13 -28.20 19.65
C GLN A 102 -4.91 -27.68 18.24
N SER A 103 -6.00 -27.46 17.49
CA SER A 103 -5.91 -27.08 16.08
C SER A 103 -5.31 -25.69 15.83
N ILE A 104 -5.32 -24.81 16.84
CA ILE A 104 -4.80 -23.45 16.78
C ILE A 104 -3.35 -23.34 17.24
N GLU A 105 -2.80 -24.39 17.86
CA GLU A 105 -1.42 -24.40 18.33
C GLU A 105 -0.44 -24.38 17.13
N PRO A 106 0.55 -23.45 17.10
CA PRO A 106 1.53 -23.38 16.00
C PRO A 106 2.35 -24.66 15.83
N SER A 107 2.48 -25.46 16.89
CA SER A 107 3.19 -26.74 16.92
C SER A 107 2.48 -27.86 16.16
N TRP A 108 1.23 -27.64 15.72
CA TRP A 108 0.43 -28.66 15.05
C TRP A 108 0.81 -28.78 13.55
N ASN A 109 1.46 -29.88 13.17
CA ASN A 109 2.03 -30.08 11.83
C ASN A 109 1.01 -30.63 10.81
N VAL A 110 0.06 -29.79 10.40
CA VAL A 110 -0.97 -30.11 9.38
C VAL A 110 -1.04 -28.98 8.36
N SER A 111 -1.27 -29.31 7.08
CA SER A 111 -1.45 -28.31 6.02
C SER A 111 -2.60 -27.35 6.35
N ASP A 112 -2.46 -26.08 5.99
CA ASP A 112 -3.46 -25.03 6.26
C ASP A 112 -4.86 -25.42 5.77
N SER A 113 -4.99 -26.02 4.58
CA SER A 113 -6.27 -26.48 4.03
C SER A 113 -6.99 -27.48 4.95
N ASN A 114 -6.29 -28.52 5.41
CA ASN A 114 -6.87 -29.54 6.29
C ASN A 114 -7.17 -29.00 7.69
N ARG A 115 -6.36 -28.06 8.18
CA ARG A 115 -6.61 -27.36 9.43
C ARG A 115 -7.92 -26.57 9.35
N THR A 116 -8.11 -25.78 8.29
CA THR A 116 -9.34 -25.00 8.08
C THR A 116 -10.57 -25.88 7.93
N GLU A 117 -10.48 -26.98 7.16
CA GLU A 117 -11.62 -27.89 6.96
C GLU A 117 -12.05 -28.60 8.25
N LEU A 118 -11.07 -29.04 9.05
CA LEU A 118 -11.34 -29.64 10.35
C LEU A 118 -11.97 -28.63 11.33
N GLN A 119 -11.36 -27.45 11.46
CA GLN A 119 -11.87 -26.39 12.34
C GLN A 119 -13.31 -26.04 11.99
N SER A 120 -13.60 -25.93 10.69
CA SER A 120 -14.95 -25.65 10.19
C SER A 120 -15.94 -26.74 10.58
N ALA A 121 -15.59 -28.03 10.41
CA ALA A 121 -16.46 -29.15 10.75
C ALA A 121 -16.73 -29.24 12.26
N LEU A 122 -15.68 -29.08 13.08
CA LEU A 122 -15.78 -29.08 14.55
C LEU A 122 -16.65 -27.93 15.05
N LEU A 123 -16.41 -26.71 14.57
CA LEU A 123 -17.20 -25.54 14.92
C LEU A 123 -18.66 -25.72 14.51
N GLN A 124 -18.94 -26.12 13.27
CA GLN A 124 -20.31 -26.37 12.81
C GLN A 124 -21.05 -27.35 13.74
N LYS A 125 -20.44 -28.49 14.07
CA LYS A 125 -21.08 -29.44 14.98
C LYS A 125 -21.32 -28.84 16.37
N LEU A 126 -20.31 -28.20 16.96
CA LEU A 126 -20.44 -27.60 18.27
C LEU A 126 -21.49 -26.48 18.28
N SER A 127 -21.61 -25.72 17.20
CA SER A 127 -22.63 -24.68 17.06
C SER A 127 -24.04 -25.23 16.97
N MET A 128 -24.23 -26.44 16.43
CA MET A 128 -25.53 -27.11 16.39
C MET A 128 -25.95 -27.66 17.75
N THR A 129 -25.01 -28.07 18.61
CA THR A 129 -25.32 -28.74 19.90
C THR A 129 -25.16 -27.82 21.12
N ALA A 130 -24.13 -26.97 21.12
CA ALA A 130 -23.78 -26.05 22.21
C ALA A 130 -23.28 -24.69 21.67
N PRO A 131 -24.15 -23.91 21.02
CA PRO A 131 -23.77 -22.68 20.34
C PRO A 131 -23.08 -21.62 21.20
N LYS A 132 -23.54 -21.40 22.44
CA LYS A 132 -22.88 -20.46 23.37
C LYS A 132 -21.44 -20.86 23.68
N ARG A 133 -21.19 -22.15 23.93
CA ARG A 133 -19.84 -22.69 24.17
C ARG A 133 -18.95 -22.56 22.93
N ALA A 134 -19.52 -22.78 21.75
CA ALA A 134 -18.80 -22.58 20.48
C ALA A 134 -18.40 -21.10 20.31
N PHE A 135 -19.32 -20.18 20.61
CA PHE A 135 -19.07 -18.75 20.48
C PHE A 135 -18.01 -18.26 21.46
N GLU A 136 -18.12 -18.63 22.74
CA GLU A 136 -17.13 -18.35 23.80
C GLU A 136 -15.72 -18.83 23.44
N PHE A 137 -15.59 -19.98 22.76
CA PHE A 137 -14.29 -20.45 22.28
C PHE A 137 -13.69 -19.54 21.19
N THR A 138 -14.53 -19.08 20.26
CA THR A 138 -14.10 -18.22 19.14
C THR A 138 -13.95 -16.75 19.53
N TRP A 139 -14.55 -16.34 20.64
CA TRP A 139 -14.68 -14.95 21.08
C TRP A 139 -14.00 -14.73 22.43
N SER A 140 -12.70 -14.39 22.38
CA SER A 140 -11.88 -14.13 23.56
C SER A 140 -11.20 -12.76 23.46
N ASP A 141 -11.33 -11.95 24.52
CA ASP A 141 -10.70 -10.61 24.63
C ASP A 141 -9.17 -10.64 24.49
N ASP A 142 -8.56 -11.78 24.83
CA ASP A 142 -7.11 -11.98 24.82
C ASP A 142 -6.57 -12.45 23.45
N ASP A 143 -7.44 -12.89 22.53
CA ASP A 143 -7.03 -13.47 21.24
C ASP A 143 -8.00 -13.15 20.09
N GLN A 144 -7.84 -11.95 19.54
CA GLN A 144 -8.63 -11.46 18.39
C GLN A 144 -8.42 -12.27 17.09
N SER A 145 -7.44 -13.17 17.03
CA SER A 145 -7.17 -13.98 15.82
C SER A 145 -8.30 -14.95 15.49
N ARG A 146 -9.12 -15.31 16.50
CA ARG A 146 -10.21 -16.28 16.40
C ARG A 146 -11.56 -15.67 16.00
N TYR A 147 -11.65 -14.34 15.93
CA TYR A 147 -12.91 -13.66 15.58
C TYR A 147 -13.46 -14.07 14.21
N SER A 148 -12.58 -14.42 13.27
CA SER A 148 -12.97 -14.98 11.97
C SER A 148 -13.74 -16.30 12.08
N MET A 149 -13.50 -17.10 13.13
CA MET A 149 -14.19 -18.37 13.38
C MET A 149 -15.61 -18.16 13.95
N ALA A 150 -15.88 -17.04 14.61
CA ALA A 150 -17.20 -16.71 15.16
C ALA A 150 -18.26 -16.59 14.06
N TYR A 151 -17.84 -16.26 12.83
CA TYR A 151 -18.71 -16.26 11.64
C TYR A 151 -19.35 -17.63 11.41
N ILE A 152 -18.56 -18.71 11.45
CA ILE A 152 -19.05 -20.09 11.27
C ILE A 152 -20.05 -20.45 12.35
N VAL A 153 -19.77 -20.03 13.58
CA VAL A 153 -20.61 -20.32 14.74
C VAL A 153 -21.96 -19.64 14.62
N LEU A 154 -21.98 -18.32 14.41
CA LEU A 154 -23.21 -17.55 14.31
C LEU A 154 -24.04 -17.96 13.09
N ARG A 155 -23.42 -18.20 11.94
CA ARG A 155 -24.12 -18.64 10.73
C ARG A 155 -24.80 -20.01 10.94
N THR A 156 -24.11 -20.94 11.61
CA THR A 156 -24.67 -22.26 11.91
C THR A 156 -25.78 -22.17 12.96
N TRP A 157 -25.56 -21.37 14.00
CA TRP A 157 -26.55 -21.13 15.05
C TRP A 157 -27.83 -20.51 14.48
N ALA A 158 -27.72 -19.44 13.68
CA ALA A 158 -28.87 -18.76 13.08
C ALA A 158 -29.73 -19.67 12.18
N ASN A 159 -29.10 -20.68 11.55
CA ASN A 159 -29.79 -21.68 10.74
C ASN A 159 -30.56 -22.73 11.56
N VAL A 160 -30.13 -23.00 12.80
CA VAL A 160 -30.75 -24.01 13.67
C VAL A 160 -31.73 -23.38 14.66
N ASP A 161 -31.35 -22.24 15.24
CA ASP A 161 -32.08 -21.51 16.27
C ASP A 161 -31.81 -19.99 16.10
N LEU A 162 -32.62 -19.37 15.23
CA LEU A 162 -32.50 -17.94 14.93
C LEU A 162 -32.76 -17.06 16.16
N GLU A 163 -33.80 -17.35 16.95
CA GLU A 163 -34.15 -16.55 18.13
C GLU A 163 -33.01 -16.58 19.16
N GLY A 164 -32.41 -17.76 19.39
CA GLY A 164 -31.26 -17.90 20.27
C GLY A 164 -30.02 -17.13 19.80
N ALA A 165 -29.75 -17.13 18.50
CA ALA A 165 -28.64 -16.38 17.91
C ALA A 165 -28.84 -14.85 18.04
N ILE A 166 -30.05 -14.35 17.74
CA ILE A 166 -30.41 -12.93 17.87
C ILE A 166 -30.29 -12.48 19.33
N ALA A 167 -30.88 -13.25 20.26
CA ALA A 167 -30.82 -12.94 21.69
C ALA A 167 -29.37 -12.84 22.18
N HIS A 168 -28.50 -13.74 21.71
CA HIS A 168 -27.10 -13.73 22.10
C HIS A 168 -26.33 -12.51 21.55
N VAL A 169 -26.51 -12.15 20.29
CA VAL A 169 -25.86 -10.95 19.72
C VAL A 169 -26.33 -9.67 20.42
N ASN A 170 -27.61 -9.58 20.79
CA ASN A 170 -28.15 -8.46 21.56
C ASN A 170 -27.58 -8.38 22.98
N GLU A 171 -27.26 -9.52 23.62
CA GLU A 171 -26.61 -9.57 24.94
C GLU A 171 -25.18 -8.98 24.91
N LEU A 172 -24.46 -9.08 23.79
CA LEU A 172 -23.06 -8.65 23.67
C LEU A 172 -22.88 -7.12 23.57
N GLY A 173 -23.93 -6.38 23.19
CA GLY A 173 -23.89 -4.94 22.97
C GLY A 173 -23.42 -4.58 21.56
N LEU A 174 -24.28 -3.88 20.80
CA LEU A 174 -24.13 -3.67 19.35
C LEU A 174 -23.09 -2.60 18.95
N GLU A 175 -22.59 -1.78 19.88
CA GLU A 175 -21.79 -0.59 19.54
C GLU A 175 -20.37 -0.91 19.04
N GLU A 176 -19.79 -2.07 19.41
CA GLU A 176 -18.40 -2.42 19.05
C GLU A 176 -18.28 -3.48 17.92
N TYR A 177 -19.38 -4.15 17.53
CA TYR A 177 -19.30 -5.38 16.69
C TYR A 177 -20.37 -5.44 15.57
N SER A 178 -20.37 -4.45 14.69
CA SER A 178 -21.36 -4.30 13.60
C SER A 178 -21.44 -5.46 12.59
N TYR A 179 -20.46 -6.38 12.54
CA TYR A 179 -20.47 -7.51 11.62
C TYR A 179 -21.21 -8.76 12.13
N LEU A 180 -21.55 -8.83 13.43
CA LEU A 180 -22.28 -9.97 13.99
C LEU A 180 -23.76 -10.00 13.54
N PRO A 181 -24.50 -8.88 13.57
CA PRO A 181 -25.83 -8.80 12.94
C PRO A 181 -25.85 -9.25 11.48
N TYR A 182 -24.87 -8.77 10.69
CA TYR A 182 -24.72 -9.14 9.28
C TYR A 182 -24.64 -10.66 9.09
N THR A 183 -23.87 -11.35 9.94
CA THR A 183 -23.68 -12.81 9.83
C THR A 183 -24.99 -13.58 10.03
N ILE A 184 -25.86 -13.12 10.94
CA ILE A 184 -27.17 -13.74 11.17
C ILE A 184 -28.09 -13.52 9.96
N LEU A 185 -28.13 -12.30 9.43
CA LEU A 185 -28.99 -11.95 8.31
C LEU A 185 -28.57 -12.67 7.02
N GLU A 186 -27.26 -12.77 6.75
CA GLU A 186 -26.70 -13.49 5.60
C GLU A 186 -26.96 -15.01 5.68
N ALA A 187 -27.04 -15.57 6.89
CA ALA A 187 -27.32 -16.99 7.08
C ALA A 187 -28.71 -17.41 6.62
N ARG A 188 -29.64 -16.47 6.48
CA ARG A 188 -31.09 -16.70 6.30
C ARG A 188 -31.58 -16.23 4.93
N ASP A 189 -30.96 -16.76 3.88
CA ASP A 189 -31.37 -16.56 2.49
C ASP A 189 -32.75 -17.15 2.14
N ASP A 190 -33.33 -17.94 3.05
CA ASP A 190 -34.66 -18.53 2.95
C ASP A 190 -35.81 -17.56 3.32
N LEU A 191 -35.50 -16.43 3.96
CA LEU A 191 -36.48 -15.48 4.45
C LEU A 191 -36.86 -14.42 3.39
N ASN A 192 -38.12 -13.96 3.44
CA ASN A 192 -38.55 -12.84 2.60
C ASN A 192 -38.10 -11.48 3.19
N PHE A 193 -38.23 -10.42 2.38
CA PHE A 193 -37.79 -9.08 2.77
C PHE A 193 -38.42 -8.56 4.07
N ASP A 194 -39.73 -8.72 4.27
CA ASP A 194 -40.40 -8.24 5.48
C ASP A 194 -39.86 -8.95 6.72
N GLN A 195 -39.62 -10.26 6.63
CA GLN A 195 -39.02 -11.05 7.71
C GLN A 195 -37.58 -10.62 8.00
N LEU A 196 -36.75 -10.46 6.97
CA LEU A 196 -35.35 -10.02 7.12
C LEU A 196 -35.28 -8.60 7.69
N ARG A 197 -36.15 -7.70 7.25
CA ARG A 197 -36.22 -6.33 7.78
C ARG A 197 -36.58 -6.31 9.26
N ASP A 198 -37.56 -7.10 9.68
CA ASP A 198 -37.99 -7.12 11.07
C ASP A 198 -36.87 -7.67 11.99
N ILE A 199 -36.12 -8.68 11.54
CA ILE A 199 -34.92 -9.18 12.23
C ILE A 199 -33.81 -8.13 12.25
N ALA A 200 -33.55 -7.49 11.12
CA ALA A 200 -32.51 -6.46 11.00
C ALA A 200 -32.79 -5.25 11.91
N ARG A 201 -34.06 -4.89 12.07
CA ARG A 201 -34.52 -3.87 13.03
C ARG A 201 -34.26 -4.29 14.47
N GLU A 202 -34.52 -5.55 14.81
CA GLU A 202 -34.23 -6.08 16.15
C GLU A 202 -32.73 -6.08 16.46
N LEU A 203 -31.90 -6.34 15.44
CA LEU A 203 -30.44 -6.33 15.54
C LEU A 203 -29.80 -4.93 15.38
N GLY A 204 -30.59 -3.89 15.14
CA GLY A 204 -30.11 -2.51 15.00
C GLY A 204 -29.36 -2.19 13.69
N ASP A 205 -29.47 -3.03 12.67
CA ASP A 205 -28.82 -2.84 11.35
C ASP A 205 -29.77 -3.13 10.19
N GLU A 206 -30.79 -2.27 10.03
CA GLU A 206 -31.76 -2.38 8.94
C GLU A 206 -31.12 -2.26 7.54
N SER A 207 -29.96 -1.59 7.44
CA SER A 207 -29.28 -1.29 6.17
C SER A 207 -29.02 -2.53 5.33
N TYR A 208 -28.66 -3.65 5.97
CA TYR A 208 -28.41 -4.91 5.27
C TYR A 208 -29.66 -5.48 4.60
N ALA A 209 -30.80 -5.52 5.31
CA ALA A 209 -32.02 -6.08 4.76
C ALA A 209 -32.48 -5.30 3.52
N PHE A 210 -32.31 -3.98 3.54
CA PHE A 210 -32.56 -3.13 2.37
C PHE A 210 -31.55 -3.37 1.25
N ALA A 211 -30.25 -3.38 1.55
CA ALA A 211 -29.21 -3.64 0.55
C ALA A 211 -29.41 -4.99 -0.16
N ASN A 212 -29.66 -6.06 0.60
CA ASN A 212 -29.93 -7.40 0.06
C ASN A 212 -31.22 -7.42 -0.77
N HIS A 213 -32.29 -6.79 -0.30
CA HIS A 213 -33.54 -6.71 -1.06
C HIS A 213 -33.36 -5.97 -2.39
N PHE A 214 -32.71 -4.81 -2.38
CA PHE A 214 -32.41 -4.05 -3.58
C PHE A 214 -31.48 -4.81 -4.53
N GLN A 215 -30.48 -5.53 -4.00
CA GLN A 215 -29.64 -6.43 -4.78
C GLN A 215 -30.46 -7.53 -5.47
N ASN A 216 -31.35 -8.22 -4.76
CA ASN A 216 -32.21 -9.25 -5.33
C ASN A 216 -33.14 -8.70 -6.42
N LEU A 217 -33.68 -7.50 -6.22
CA LEU A 217 -34.46 -6.81 -7.26
C LEU A 217 -33.62 -6.52 -8.52
N ALA A 218 -32.34 -6.20 -8.36
CA ALA A 218 -31.42 -5.87 -9.44
C ALA A 218 -30.78 -7.09 -10.13
N GLU A 219 -30.64 -8.22 -9.43
CA GLU A 219 -30.05 -9.46 -9.95
C GLU A 219 -31.07 -10.43 -10.53
N GLY A 220 -32.35 -10.26 -10.18
CA GLY A 220 -33.46 -10.95 -10.83
C GLY A 220 -33.57 -10.63 -12.32
N GLN A 221 -34.38 -11.40 -13.04
CA GLN A 221 -34.71 -11.09 -14.43
C GLN A 221 -35.52 -9.79 -14.48
N ILE A 222 -34.87 -8.68 -14.85
CA ILE A 222 -35.51 -7.35 -14.92
C ILE A 222 -36.36 -7.24 -16.19
N GLU A 223 -37.61 -7.73 -16.12
CA GLU A 223 -38.55 -7.61 -17.24
C GLU A 223 -39.03 -6.17 -17.45
N ASP A 224 -39.25 -5.41 -16.38
CA ASP A 224 -39.65 -4.00 -16.41
C ASP A 224 -38.69 -3.14 -15.54
N PRO A 225 -37.58 -2.65 -16.13
CA PRO A 225 -36.60 -1.85 -15.39
C PRO A 225 -37.17 -0.59 -14.77
N LYS A 226 -38.14 0.05 -15.43
CA LYS A 226 -38.80 1.27 -14.93
C LYS A 226 -39.58 0.98 -13.66
N GLN A 227 -40.33 -0.12 -13.63
CA GLN A 227 -41.07 -0.51 -12.43
C GLN A 227 -40.11 -0.74 -11.26
N VAL A 228 -39.04 -1.52 -11.47
CA VAL A 228 -38.06 -1.85 -10.42
C VAL A 228 -37.33 -0.58 -9.94
N TRP A 229 -36.98 0.33 -10.86
CA TRP A 229 -36.36 1.62 -10.54
C TRP A 229 -37.17 2.44 -9.54
N TYR A 230 -38.47 2.63 -9.83
CA TYR A 230 -39.34 3.38 -8.93
C TYR A 230 -39.71 2.63 -7.65
N GLU A 231 -39.70 1.29 -7.67
CA GLU A 231 -39.83 0.48 -6.45
C GLU A 231 -38.69 0.77 -5.47
N ILE A 232 -37.44 0.73 -5.96
CA ILE A 232 -36.24 1.02 -5.16
C ILE A 232 -36.31 2.44 -4.58
N ILE A 233 -36.53 3.46 -5.43
CA ILE A 233 -36.54 4.86 -5.00
C ILE A 233 -37.64 5.14 -3.98
N ASN A 234 -38.86 4.65 -4.22
CA ASN A 234 -39.99 4.90 -3.33
C ASN A 234 -39.77 4.26 -1.96
N LEU A 235 -39.26 3.02 -1.94
CA LEU A 235 -38.96 2.31 -0.70
C LEU A 235 -37.83 3.01 0.06
N ALA A 236 -36.72 3.33 -0.62
CA ALA A 236 -35.58 4.00 -0.01
C ALA A 236 -35.92 5.39 0.53
N ASN A 237 -36.78 6.15 -0.16
CA ASN A 237 -37.24 7.46 0.31
C ASN A 237 -38.18 7.37 1.51
N ARG A 238 -39.03 6.34 1.58
CA ARG A 238 -39.95 6.15 2.71
C ARG A 238 -39.19 5.77 3.98
N GLU A 239 -38.15 4.97 3.85
CA GLU A 239 -37.44 4.34 4.98
C GLU A 239 -36.11 5.04 5.31
N GLY A 240 -35.65 5.99 4.50
CA GLY A 240 -34.37 6.68 4.71
C GLY A 240 -33.14 5.84 4.36
N MET A 241 -33.26 4.94 3.39
CA MET A 241 -32.27 3.90 3.05
C MET A 241 -31.57 4.14 1.71
N GLN A 242 -31.27 5.39 1.37
CA GLN A 242 -30.82 5.74 0.01
C GLN A 242 -29.38 5.31 -0.27
N GLU A 243 -28.52 5.29 0.74
CA GLU A 243 -27.16 4.75 0.65
C GLU A 243 -27.16 3.24 0.30
N ALA A 244 -28.20 2.49 0.68
CA ALA A 244 -28.32 1.06 0.33
C ALA A 244 -28.71 0.81 -1.13
N THR A 245 -29.05 1.85 -1.90
CA THR A 245 -29.59 1.71 -3.27
C THR A 245 -28.54 1.74 -4.37
N GLU A 246 -27.30 2.11 -4.06
CA GLU A 246 -26.27 2.49 -5.04
C GLU A 246 -26.04 1.42 -6.12
N TYR A 247 -25.78 0.18 -5.69
CA TYR A 247 -25.56 -0.95 -6.60
C TYR A 247 -26.82 -1.27 -7.41
N ALA A 248 -27.97 -1.35 -6.75
CA ALA A 248 -29.21 -1.74 -7.38
C ALA A 248 -29.67 -0.73 -8.44
N LEU A 249 -29.62 0.57 -8.13
CA LEU A 249 -29.90 1.63 -9.09
C LEU A 249 -28.92 1.58 -10.25
N SER A 250 -27.62 1.38 -10.02
CA SER A 250 -26.65 1.22 -11.11
C SER A 250 -27.03 0.08 -12.07
N ARG A 251 -27.29 -1.11 -11.54
CA ARG A 251 -27.66 -2.29 -12.34
C ARG A 251 -28.99 -2.12 -13.08
N VAL A 252 -30.01 -1.59 -12.41
CA VAL A 252 -31.33 -1.35 -13.01
C VAL A 252 -31.25 -0.25 -14.08
N ALA A 253 -30.48 0.81 -13.85
CA ALA A 253 -30.26 1.87 -14.85
C ALA A 253 -29.60 1.30 -16.11
N VAL A 254 -28.54 0.49 -15.98
CA VAL A 254 -27.89 -0.16 -17.12
C VAL A 254 -28.89 -1.01 -17.90
N ALA A 255 -29.64 -1.89 -17.22
CA ALA A 255 -30.67 -2.72 -17.87
C ALA A 255 -31.76 -1.89 -18.55
N TRP A 256 -32.15 -0.76 -17.95
CA TRP A 256 -33.14 0.14 -18.52
C TRP A 256 -32.61 0.82 -19.79
N VAL A 257 -31.37 1.29 -19.78
CA VAL A 257 -30.71 1.91 -20.94
C VAL A 257 -30.47 0.90 -22.05
N GLU A 258 -30.08 -0.33 -21.73
CA GLU A 258 -29.93 -1.40 -22.71
C GLU A 258 -31.26 -1.71 -23.42
N LYS A 259 -32.37 -1.65 -22.70
CA LYS A 259 -33.71 -1.97 -23.22
C LYS A 259 -34.33 -0.83 -24.02
N GLU A 260 -34.22 0.42 -23.54
CA GLU A 260 -34.94 1.58 -24.09
C GLU A 260 -34.03 2.64 -24.73
N GLY A 261 -32.72 2.50 -24.61
CA GLY A 261 -31.74 3.44 -25.14
C GLY A 261 -31.62 4.73 -24.32
N ARG A 262 -30.75 5.63 -24.76
CA ARG A 262 -30.37 6.85 -24.03
C ARG A 262 -31.48 7.88 -23.78
N GLN A 263 -32.63 7.72 -24.43
CA GLN A 263 -33.78 8.63 -24.25
C GLN A 263 -34.30 8.68 -22.81
N ILE A 264 -33.96 7.69 -21.98
CA ILE A 264 -34.36 7.62 -20.58
C ILE A 264 -33.40 8.34 -19.62
N PHE A 265 -32.25 8.86 -20.08
CA PHE A 265 -31.27 9.48 -19.18
C PHE A 265 -31.88 10.63 -18.37
N ASP A 266 -32.69 11.47 -19.02
CA ASP A 266 -33.36 12.58 -18.36
C ASP A 266 -34.35 12.08 -17.29
N GLU A 267 -35.01 10.95 -17.52
CA GLU A 267 -35.92 10.34 -16.55
C GLU A 267 -35.14 9.78 -15.36
N ILE A 268 -34.06 9.05 -15.60
CA ILE A 268 -33.15 8.55 -14.55
C ILE A 268 -32.64 9.72 -13.70
N VAL A 269 -32.02 10.73 -14.32
CA VAL A 269 -31.43 11.86 -13.61
C VAL A 269 -32.49 12.63 -12.85
N SER A 270 -33.57 13.09 -13.51
CA SER A 270 -34.57 13.92 -12.85
C SER A 270 -35.30 13.21 -11.71
N SER A 271 -35.33 11.87 -11.69
CA SER A 271 -35.93 11.10 -10.62
C SER A 271 -35.13 11.06 -9.31
N ILE A 272 -33.81 11.30 -9.34
CA ILE A 272 -32.93 11.20 -8.16
C ILE A 272 -31.99 12.39 -7.94
N SER A 273 -31.73 13.22 -8.95
CA SER A 273 -30.69 14.27 -8.90
C SER A 273 -31.04 15.49 -8.04
N SER A 274 -32.29 15.63 -7.58
CA SER A 274 -32.67 16.73 -6.67
C SER A 274 -32.16 16.52 -5.24
N ASP A 275 -31.70 15.32 -4.91
CA ASP A 275 -31.26 14.95 -3.58
C ASP A 275 -29.83 14.40 -3.61
N SER A 276 -28.91 15.13 -2.98
CA SER A 276 -27.46 14.85 -3.05
C SER A 276 -27.07 13.48 -2.50
N LYS A 277 -27.95 12.82 -1.73
CA LYS A 277 -27.72 11.44 -1.26
C LYS A 277 -27.61 10.42 -2.42
N TYR A 278 -28.11 10.77 -3.61
CA TYR A 278 -28.00 9.93 -4.81
C TYR A 278 -26.80 10.28 -5.69
N ASP A 279 -25.97 11.26 -5.33
CA ASP A 279 -24.81 11.68 -6.15
C ASP A 279 -23.81 10.54 -6.36
N TYR A 280 -23.60 9.70 -5.33
CA TYR A 280 -22.76 8.52 -5.47
C TYR A 280 -23.40 7.48 -6.40
N ALA A 281 -24.69 7.17 -6.24
CA ALA A 281 -25.41 6.26 -7.14
C ALA A 281 -25.35 6.74 -8.60
N LEU A 282 -25.56 8.04 -8.84
CA LEU A 282 -25.38 8.67 -10.16
C LEU A 282 -23.96 8.47 -10.69
N SER A 283 -22.94 8.63 -9.83
CA SER A 283 -21.55 8.40 -10.23
C SER A 283 -21.30 6.96 -10.70
N GLN A 284 -21.89 5.96 -10.02
CA GLN A 284 -21.78 4.56 -10.40
C GLN A 284 -22.54 4.28 -11.71
N ILE A 285 -23.77 4.78 -11.84
CA ILE A 285 -24.59 4.64 -13.06
C ILE A 285 -23.82 5.16 -14.27
N PHE A 286 -23.33 6.41 -14.23
CA PHE A 286 -22.61 6.99 -15.36
C PHE A 286 -21.28 6.30 -15.61
N GLY A 287 -20.61 5.82 -14.57
CA GLY A 287 -19.39 5.03 -14.71
C GLY A 287 -19.60 3.75 -15.50
N GLU A 288 -20.67 3.00 -15.21
CA GLU A 288 -21.01 1.79 -15.97
C GLU A 288 -21.44 2.11 -17.39
N LEU A 289 -22.33 3.09 -17.59
CA LEU A 289 -22.80 3.49 -18.91
C LEU A 289 -21.69 4.03 -19.83
N ALA A 290 -20.60 4.54 -19.28
CA ALA A 290 -19.46 5.04 -20.03
C ALA A 290 -18.53 3.95 -20.59
N GLU A 291 -18.86 2.66 -20.45
CA GLU A 291 -18.03 1.57 -21.00
C GLU A 291 -17.86 1.70 -22.52
N ASP A 292 -18.95 1.98 -23.25
CA ASP A 292 -18.93 2.05 -24.71
C ASP A 292 -18.79 3.46 -25.27
N GLU A 293 -19.42 4.45 -24.62
CA GLU A 293 -19.60 5.83 -25.12
C GLU A 293 -19.19 6.88 -24.06
N PRO A 294 -17.93 6.88 -23.58
CA PRO A 294 -17.53 7.73 -22.46
C PRO A 294 -17.55 9.24 -22.75
N GLU A 295 -17.40 9.63 -24.03
CA GLU A 295 -17.47 11.02 -24.47
C GLU A 295 -18.90 11.57 -24.35
N GLU A 296 -19.87 10.84 -24.88
CA GLU A 296 -21.28 11.21 -24.85
C GLU A 296 -21.82 11.26 -23.42
N ILE A 297 -21.46 10.28 -22.58
CA ILE A 297 -21.81 10.28 -21.16
C ILE A 297 -21.20 11.49 -20.45
N PHE A 298 -19.93 11.79 -20.71
CA PHE A 298 -19.28 12.95 -20.10
C PHE A 298 -19.98 14.26 -20.46
N GLU A 299 -20.30 14.48 -21.74
CA GLU A 299 -20.99 15.69 -22.20
C GLU A 299 -22.39 15.80 -21.59
N TYR A 300 -23.11 14.69 -21.51
CA TYR A 300 -24.41 14.64 -20.86
C TYR A 300 -24.30 15.06 -19.39
N MET A 301 -23.34 14.50 -18.64
CA MET A 301 -23.11 14.83 -17.23
C MET A 301 -22.81 16.32 -17.04
N LEU A 302 -21.90 16.86 -17.85
CA LEU A 302 -21.48 18.26 -17.76
C LEU A 302 -22.63 19.23 -18.09
N THR A 303 -23.53 18.84 -18.99
CA THR A 303 -24.64 19.69 -19.46
C THR A 303 -25.84 19.63 -18.52
N ASN A 304 -26.16 18.46 -17.96
CA ASN A 304 -27.46 18.22 -17.33
C ASN A 304 -27.42 18.09 -15.79
N LEU A 305 -26.25 17.87 -15.17
CA LEU A 305 -26.16 17.67 -13.71
C LEU A 305 -26.01 18.97 -12.90
N GLY A 306 -25.98 20.13 -13.56
CA GLY A 306 -25.92 21.43 -12.89
C GLY A 306 -24.66 21.61 -12.02
N ASP A 307 -24.84 22.20 -10.84
CA ASP A 307 -23.72 22.64 -9.97
C ASP A 307 -22.86 21.47 -9.44
N ASN A 308 -23.43 20.27 -9.25
CA ASN A 308 -22.72 19.09 -8.73
C ASN A 308 -22.02 18.26 -9.82
N ALA A 309 -22.13 18.65 -11.11
CA ALA A 309 -21.60 17.88 -12.23
C ALA A 309 -20.12 17.49 -12.06
N LEU A 310 -19.26 18.43 -11.62
CA LEU A 310 -17.83 18.19 -11.48
C LEU A 310 -17.49 17.18 -10.37
N GLU A 311 -18.28 17.16 -9.30
CA GLU A 311 -18.10 16.21 -8.20
C GLU A 311 -18.47 14.80 -8.66
N ILE A 312 -19.64 14.64 -9.31
CA ILE A 312 -20.09 13.36 -9.84
C ILE A 312 -19.12 12.86 -10.92
N ILE A 313 -18.66 13.73 -11.84
CA ILE A 313 -17.63 13.40 -12.84
C ILE A 313 -16.36 12.87 -12.17
N GLN A 314 -15.89 13.52 -11.11
CA GLN A 314 -14.67 13.13 -10.41
C GLN A 314 -14.80 11.74 -9.74
N GLN A 315 -16.00 11.35 -9.32
CA GLN A 315 -16.30 10.06 -8.70
C GLN A 315 -16.59 8.95 -9.73
N SER A 316 -17.20 9.29 -10.86
CA SER A 316 -17.83 8.35 -11.81
C SER A 316 -16.91 7.52 -12.71
N ARG A 317 -15.58 7.62 -12.63
CA ARG A 317 -14.62 6.99 -13.58
C ARG A 317 -14.83 7.34 -15.08
N VAL A 318 -15.85 8.10 -15.47
CA VAL A 318 -16.15 8.43 -16.88
C VAL A 318 -14.97 9.11 -17.56
N ALA A 319 -14.41 10.16 -16.94
CA ALA A 319 -13.24 10.85 -17.49
C ALA A 319 -12.00 9.96 -17.60
N TYR A 320 -11.85 8.97 -16.70
CA TYR A 320 -10.77 7.98 -16.76
C TYR A 320 -10.97 7.01 -17.93
N LYS A 321 -12.18 6.47 -18.11
CA LYS A 321 -12.54 5.59 -19.24
C LYS A 321 -12.38 6.32 -20.58
N TRP A 322 -12.78 7.59 -20.64
CA TRP A 322 -12.54 8.41 -21.82
C TRP A 322 -11.05 8.59 -22.08
N ALA A 323 -10.27 8.99 -21.07
CA ALA A 323 -8.83 9.20 -21.18
C ALA A 323 -8.06 7.94 -21.61
N SER A 324 -8.48 6.75 -21.16
CA SER A 324 -7.81 5.50 -21.51
C SER A 324 -8.06 5.10 -22.97
N ARG A 325 -9.24 5.41 -23.51
CA ARG A 325 -9.64 5.06 -24.88
C ARG A 325 -9.27 6.13 -25.91
N ASP A 326 -9.57 7.39 -25.61
CA ASP A 326 -9.29 8.54 -26.48
C ASP A 326 -8.84 9.77 -25.66
N PRO A 327 -7.56 9.80 -25.23
CA PRO A 327 -7.03 10.95 -24.50
C PRO A 327 -7.00 12.22 -25.35
N ARG A 328 -6.93 12.10 -26.69
CA ARG A 328 -6.95 13.24 -27.62
C ARG A 328 -8.33 13.87 -27.62
N GLY A 329 -9.39 13.07 -27.75
CA GLY A 329 -10.78 13.52 -27.70
C GLY A 329 -11.07 14.27 -26.40
N LEU A 330 -10.73 13.67 -25.26
CA LEU A 330 -10.90 14.30 -23.94
C LEU A 330 -10.17 15.65 -23.84
N LEU A 331 -8.88 15.71 -24.24
CA LEU A 331 -8.12 16.96 -24.20
C LEU A 331 -8.66 18.01 -25.17
N SER A 332 -9.21 17.62 -26.31
CA SER A 332 -9.82 18.57 -27.26
C SER A 332 -11.07 19.26 -26.72
N LYS A 333 -11.77 18.62 -25.77
CA LYS A 333 -12.99 19.13 -25.12
C LYS A 333 -12.76 19.63 -23.70
N ILE A 334 -11.53 19.61 -23.20
CA ILE A 334 -11.24 19.89 -21.79
C ILE A 334 -11.59 21.32 -21.35
N GLU A 335 -11.63 22.28 -22.28
CA GLU A 335 -12.04 23.66 -21.99
C GLU A 335 -13.54 23.81 -21.73
N MET A 336 -14.35 22.79 -22.05
CA MET A 336 -15.74 22.73 -21.59
C MET A 336 -15.81 22.60 -20.06
N VAL A 337 -14.79 22.02 -19.45
CA VAL A 337 -14.68 21.91 -17.99
C VAL A 337 -14.17 23.24 -17.43
N PRO A 338 -14.87 23.86 -16.46
CA PRO A 338 -14.38 25.06 -15.79
C PRO A 338 -13.00 24.84 -15.14
N ALA A 339 -12.19 25.89 -15.12
CA ALA A 339 -10.88 25.87 -14.49
C ALA A 339 -10.99 25.49 -13.01
N SER A 340 -10.60 24.25 -12.69
CA SER A 340 -10.84 23.63 -11.40
C SER A 340 -9.75 22.58 -11.09
N ARG A 341 -9.73 22.06 -9.86
CA ARG A 341 -8.88 20.92 -9.51
C ARG A 341 -9.26 19.67 -10.30
N VAL A 342 -10.56 19.44 -10.52
CA VAL A 342 -11.09 18.33 -11.32
C VAL A 342 -10.53 18.36 -12.73
N ARG A 343 -10.57 19.52 -13.40
CA ARG A 343 -9.99 19.70 -14.74
C ARG A 343 -8.50 19.35 -14.78
N ARG A 344 -7.70 19.83 -13.81
CA ARG A 344 -6.25 19.52 -13.74
C ARG A 344 -5.99 18.02 -13.55
N ASN A 345 -6.81 17.35 -12.74
CA ASN A 345 -6.71 15.90 -12.54
C ASN A 345 -7.03 15.14 -13.83
N MET A 346 -8.08 15.55 -14.55
CA MET A 346 -8.46 14.95 -15.84
C MET A 346 -7.36 15.11 -16.88
N ILE A 347 -6.77 16.32 -17.01
CA ILE A 347 -5.63 16.56 -17.91
C ILE A 347 -4.45 15.67 -17.55
N SER A 348 -4.11 15.60 -16.26
CA SER A 348 -2.99 14.78 -15.79
C SER A 348 -3.23 13.29 -16.09
N ASN A 349 -4.47 12.82 -15.94
CA ASN A 349 -4.85 11.45 -16.27
C ASN A 349 -4.75 11.19 -17.78
N ALA A 350 -5.33 12.06 -18.61
CA ALA A 350 -5.27 11.97 -20.06
C ALA A 350 -3.84 11.95 -20.57
N VAL A 351 -2.99 12.86 -20.06
CA VAL A 351 -1.56 12.92 -20.38
C VAL A 351 -0.84 11.65 -19.96
N TYR A 352 -1.15 11.10 -18.79
CA TYR A 352 -0.55 9.85 -18.32
C TYR A 352 -0.94 8.65 -19.19
N GLN A 353 -2.22 8.51 -19.54
CA GLN A 353 -2.69 7.43 -20.41
C GLN A 353 -2.11 7.56 -21.82
N TRP A 354 -2.08 8.78 -22.35
CA TRP A 354 -1.55 9.04 -23.68
C TRP A 354 -0.05 8.79 -23.75
N SER A 355 0.72 9.22 -22.74
CA SER A 355 2.16 9.00 -22.69
C SER A 355 2.51 7.52 -22.50
N ALA A 356 1.67 6.73 -21.83
CA ALA A 356 1.89 5.31 -21.67
C ALA A 356 1.65 4.53 -22.98
N ASN A 357 0.58 4.87 -23.71
CA ASN A 357 0.16 4.12 -24.89
C ASN A 357 0.78 4.62 -26.20
N ASN A 358 0.85 5.95 -26.40
CA ASN A 358 1.28 6.57 -27.66
C ASN A 358 2.06 7.87 -27.41
N PRO A 359 3.24 7.82 -26.77
CA PRO A 359 3.98 9.02 -26.37
C PRO A 359 4.37 9.93 -27.56
N GLN A 360 4.69 9.37 -28.72
CA GLN A 360 5.00 10.17 -29.91
C GLN A 360 3.79 10.97 -30.40
N GLN A 361 2.59 10.39 -30.30
CA GLN A 361 1.36 11.07 -30.68
C GLN A 361 1.05 12.20 -29.70
N LEU A 362 1.27 12.00 -28.39
CA LEU A 362 1.16 13.07 -27.39
C LEU A 362 2.12 14.23 -27.69
N LEU A 363 3.39 13.93 -28.00
CA LEU A 363 4.39 14.95 -28.33
C LEU A 363 4.01 15.77 -29.58
N ASN A 364 3.42 15.10 -30.59
CA ASN A 364 2.94 15.76 -31.81
C ASN A 364 1.66 16.58 -31.63
N ASN A 365 1.02 16.53 -30.45
CA ASN A 365 -0.25 17.19 -30.16
C ASN A 365 -0.22 17.94 -28.81
N LEU A 366 0.95 18.40 -28.37
CA LEU A 366 1.11 19.12 -27.10
C LEU A 366 0.30 20.42 -27.03
N GLU A 367 -0.11 20.98 -28.16
CA GLU A 367 -0.99 22.14 -28.22
C GLU A 367 -2.38 21.88 -27.60
N LEU A 368 -2.84 20.62 -27.57
CA LEU A 368 -4.08 20.21 -26.89
C LEU A 368 -3.94 20.19 -25.37
N VAL A 369 -2.71 20.14 -24.84
CA VAL A 369 -2.45 20.26 -23.41
C VAL A 369 -2.35 21.74 -23.05
N PRO A 370 -3.01 22.21 -21.98
CA PRO A 370 -2.87 23.60 -21.54
C PRO A 370 -1.42 23.96 -21.26
N GLN A 371 -1.05 25.20 -21.57
CA GLN A 371 0.35 25.65 -21.63
C GLN A 371 1.13 25.32 -20.35
N GLU A 372 0.51 25.49 -19.19
CA GLU A 372 1.09 25.25 -17.87
C GLU A 372 1.38 23.77 -17.57
N GLN A 373 0.78 22.81 -18.31
CA GLN A 373 1.05 21.38 -18.16
C GLN A 373 1.85 20.78 -19.32
N ARG A 374 2.16 21.54 -20.38
CA ARG A 374 2.89 21.02 -21.56
C ARG A 374 4.26 20.47 -21.24
N GLU A 375 5.02 21.12 -20.35
CA GLU A 375 6.33 20.61 -19.92
C GLU A 375 6.18 19.24 -19.23
N ASN A 376 5.21 19.12 -18.32
CA ASN A 376 4.93 17.86 -17.62
C ASN A 376 4.49 16.76 -18.59
N ALA A 377 3.66 17.09 -19.58
CA ALA A 377 3.25 16.16 -20.63
C ALA A 377 4.43 15.70 -21.50
N SER A 378 5.28 16.65 -21.92
CA SER A 378 6.50 16.35 -22.68
C SER A 378 7.42 15.43 -21.90
N ARG A 379 7.64 15.72 -20.62
CA ARG A 379 8.47 14.91 -19.73
C ARG A 379 7.90 13.50 -19.53
N SER A 380 6.57 13.37 -19.41
CA SER A 380 5.89 12.08 -19.30
C SER A 380 6.09 11.24 -20.57
N ALA A 381 5.89 11.83 -21.74
CA ALA A 381 6.10 11.16 -23.03
C ALA A 381 7.57 10.77 -23.24
N ILE A 382 8.51 11.66 -22.93
CA ILE A 382 9.94 11.40 -23.06
C ILE A 382 10.40 10.29 -22.11
N ARG A 383 9.83 10.21 -20.90
CA ARG A 383 10.11 9.07 -20.00
C ARG A 383 9.73 7.74 -20.64
N THR A 384 8.55 7.64 -21.27
CA THR A 384 8.14 6.41 -21.95
C THR A 384 9.02 6.12 -23.16
N LEU A 385 9.26 7.12 -24.03
CA LEU A 385 10.12 6.95 -25.21
C LEU A 385 11.55 6.60 -24.85
N ALA A 386 12.12 7.16 -23.78
CA ALA A 386 13.48 6.83 -23.36
C ALA A 386 13.63 5.34 -23.01
N ARG A 387 12.57 4.72 -22.47
CA ARG A 387 12.56 3.29 -22.12
C ARG A 387 12.38 2.39 -23.34
N THR A 388 11.56 2.79 -24.31
CA THR A 388 11.22 2.00 -25.49
C THR A 388 12.11 2.29 -26.70
N SER A 389 12.24 3.56 -27.07
CA SER A 389 12.92 4.10 -28.25
C SER A 389 13.77 5.36 -27.92
N PRO A 390 14.88 5.23 -27.17
CA PRO A 390 15.66 6.39 -26.71
C PRO A 390 16.19 7.28 -27.84
N SER A 391 16.51 6.73 -29.00
CA SER A 391 16.93 7.51 -30.17
C SER A 391 15.81 8.40 -30.73
N GLU A 392 14.54 8.01 -30.59
CA GLU A 392 13.40 8.87 -30.98
C GLU A 392 13.19 9.98 -29.97
N ALA A 393 13.28 9.67 -28.66
CA ALA A 393 13.27 10.68 -27.61
C ALA A 393 14.39 11.71 -27.83
N ALA A 394 15.62 11.27 -28.11
CA ALA A 394 16.76 12.12 -28.42
C ALA A 394 16.50 13.09 -29.57
N LYS A 395 15.96 12.59 -30.70
CA LYS A 395 15.58 13.43 -31.84
C LYS A 395 14.58 14.51 -31.45
N TYR A 396 13.56 14.15 -30.65
CA TYR A 396 12.56 15.11 -30.19
C TYR A 396 13.17 16.17 -29.27
N VAL A 397 14.00 15.78 -28.30
CA VAL A 397 14.69 16.71 -27.38
C VAL A 397 15.45 17.79 -28.15
N LEU A 398 16.16 17.40 -29.22
CA LEU A 398 16.93 18.34 -30.03
C LEU A 398 16.08 19.30 -30.87
N GLN A 399 14.79 19.00 -31.08
CA GLN A 399 13.84 19.86 -31.81
C GLN A 399 13.17 20.91 -30.92
N VAL A 400 13.18 20.73 -29.59
CA VAL A 400 12.54 21.66 -28.66
C VAL A 400 13.32 22.98 -28.59
N SER A 401 12.66 24.09 -28.95
CA SER A 401 13.28 25.41 -29.00
C SER A 401 13.34 26.14 -27.66
N ASP A 402 12.40 25.87 -26.75
CA ASP A 402 12.44 26.44 -25.40
C ASP A 402 13.53 25.75 -24.57
N TYR A 403 14.56 26.49 -24.19
CA TYR A 403 15.74 25.95 -23.52
C TYR A 403 15.43 25.31 -22.16
N SER A 404 14.51 25.90 -21.38
CA SER A 404 14.14 25.38 -20.07
C SER A 404 13.46 24.01 -20.19
N THR A 405 12.46 23.93 -21.08
CA THR A 405 11.77 22.67 -21.39
C THR A 405 12.75 21.65 -21.96
N GLN A 406 13.61 22.06 -22.91
CA GLN A 406 14.61 21.18 -23.54
C GLN A 406 15.52 20.53 -22.49
N VAL A 407 16.09 21.30 -21.56
CA VAL A 407 16.92 20.76 -20.47
C VAL A 407 16.11 19.82 -19.55
N SER A 408 14.88 20.20 -19.19
CA SER A 408 14.02 19.39 -18.31
C SER A 408 13.73 17.99 -18.89
N ILE A 409 13.36 17.92 -20.17
CA ILE A 409 13.09 16.65 -20.84
C ILE A 409 14.37 15.89 -21.19
N ALA A 410 15.46 16.58 -21.53
CA ALA A 410 16.76 15.98 -21.80
C ALA A 410 17.33 15.30 -20.54
N ASN A 411 17.21 15.94 -19.37
CA ASN A 411 17.58 15.35 -18.08
C ASN A 411 16.80 14.05 -17.80
N THR A 412 15.51 14.04 -18.18
CA THR A 412 14.69 12.83 -18.07
C THR A 412 15.17 11.75 -19.03
N LEU A 413 15.45 12.10 -20.29
CA LEU A 413 16.00 11.17 -21.26
C LEU A 413 17.32 10.55 -20.77
N VAL A 414 18.29 11.36 -20.34
CA VAL A 414 19.59 10.86 -19.84
C VAL A 414 19.37 9.87 -18.70
N ARG A 415 18.56 10.21 -17.70
CA ARG A 415 18.35 9.33 -16.55
C ARG A 415 17.73 7.98 -16.94
N GLU A 416 16.68 7.99 -17.77
CA GLU A 416 15.99 6.76 -18.15
C GLU A 416 16.79 5.93 -19.16
N TRP A 417 17.51 6.58 -20.08
CA TRP A 417 18.37 5.90 -21.04
C TRP A 417 19.58 5.29 -20.33
N SER A 418 20.26 6.04 -19.45
CA SER A 418 21.42 5.52 -18.72
C SER A 418 21.11 4.32 -17.83
N TYR A 419 19.87 4.22 -17.32
CA TYR A 419 19.44 3.03 -16.58
C TYR A 419 19.41 1.77 -17.45
N LYS A 420 19.10 1.92 -18.74
CA LYS A 420 19.03 0.82 -19.72
C LYS A 420 20.35 0.56 -20.42
N ASP A 421 21.04 1.63 -20.81
CA ASP A 421 22.27 1.63 -21.60
C ASP A 421 23.02 2.95 -21.35
N ALA A 422 23.95 2.91 -20.41
CA ALA A 422 24.71 4.08 -19.98
C ALA A 422 25.71 4.56 -21.04
N GLU A 423 26.33 3.64 -21.79
CA GLU A 423 27.28 3.96 -22.85
C GLU A 423 26.58 4.69 -24.00
N ALA A 424 25.43 4.19 -24.46
CA ALA A 424 24.68 4.86 -25.52
C ALA A 424 24.12 6.23 -25.09
N ALA A 425 23.68 6.36 -23.83
CA ALA A 425 23.21 7.64 -23.29
C ALA A 425 24.35 8.67 -23.22
N GLU A 426 25.54 8.23 -22.82
CA GLU A 426 26.75 9.04 -22.80
C GLU A 426 27.18 9.47 -24.22
N ASP A 427 27.26 8.52 -25.15
CA ASP A 427 27.58 8.79 -26.55
C ASP A 427 26.62 9.85 -27.13
N TRP A 428 25.33 9.74 -26.81
CA TRP A 428 24.36 10.74 -27.22
C TRP A 428 24.67 12.11 -26.61
N VAL A 429 24.92 12.22 -25.30
CA VAL A 429 25.27 13.50 -24.65
C VAL A 429 26.50 14.13 -25.32
N TYR A 430 27.55 13.36 -25.58
CA TYR A 430 28.76 13.86 -26.23
C TYR A 430 28.57 14.19 -27.71
N SER A 431 27.61 13.54 -28.39
CA SER A 431 27.25 13.84 -29.79
C SER A 431 26.60 15.22 -29.98
N ILE A 432 26.14 15.88 -28.91
CA ILE A 432 25.55 17.22 -28.93
C ILE A 432 26.67 18.29 -29.08
N SER A 433 27.35 18.30 -30.24
CA SER A 433 28.46 19.22 -30.52
C SER A 433 27.99 20.65 -30.79
N ASP A 434 26.82 20.81 -31.37
CA ASP A 434 26.33 22.11 -31.89
C ASP A 434 25.60 22.93 -30.80
N ASN A 435 25.38 22.35 -29.63
CA ASN A 435 24.71 22.98 -28.49
C ASN A 435 25.46 22.72 -27.19
N GLU A 436 26.61 23.39 -27.03
CA GLU A 436 27.49 23.29 -25.85
C GLU A 436 26.74 23.53 -24.53
N ARG A 437 25.79 24.46 -24.54
CA ARG A 437 25.01 24.86 -23.36
C ARG A 437 24.15 23.69 -22.87
N LEU A 438 23.44 23.02 -23.78
CA LEU A 438 22.65 21.82 -23.46
C LEU A 438 23.57 20.69 -23.00
N ARG A 439 24.64 20.38 -23.75
CA ARG A 439 25.59 19.32 -23.39
C ARG A 439 26.12 19.50 -21.97
N SER A 440 26.58 20.71 -21.64
CA SER A 440 27.08 21.06 -20.31
C SER A 440 26.03 20.84 -19.21
N ALA A 441 24.75 21.15 -19.49
CA ALA A 441 23.65 20.92 -18.54
C ALA A 441 23.36 19.43 -18.29
N LEU A 442 23.73 18.55 -19.22
CA LEU A 442 23.48 17.11 -19.16
C LEU A 442 24.59 16.29 -18.50
N ILE A 443 25.80 16.85 -18.35
CA ILE A 443 26.93 16.11 -17.75
C ILE A 443 26.62 15.70 -16.30
N ARG A 444 26.05 16.59 -15.47
CA ARG A 444 25.72 16.25 -14.07
C ARG A 444 24.64 15.16 -13.95
N PRO A 445 23.50 15.24 -14.68
CA PRO A 445 22.55 14.13 -14.77
C PRO A 445 23.18 12.82 -15.23
N LEU A 446 24.05 12.85 -16.24
CA LEU A 446 24.75 11.68 -16.76
C LEU A 446 25.65 11.05 -15.69
N VAL A 447 26.49 11.86 -15.04
CA VAL A 447 27.36 11.42 -13.95
C VAL A 447 26.57 10.75 -12.82
N ARG A 448 25.44 11.35 -12.41
CA ARG A 448 24.57 10.75 -11.39
C ARG A 448 23.97 9.41 -11.83
N ALA A 449 23.60 9.29 -13.09
CA ALA A 449 23.05 8.04 -13.62
C ALA A 449 24.11 6.94 -13.73
N LEU A 450 25.35 7.31 -14.03
CA LEU A 450 26.48 6.39 -14.11
C LEU A 450 26.89 5.79 -12.76
N VAL A 451 26.53 6.40 -11.61
CA VAL A 451 26.90 5.87 -10.28
C VAL A 451 26.46 4.40 -10.11
N GLY A 452 25.30 4.02 -10.63
CA GLY A 452 24.76 2.67 -10.49
C GLY A 452 25.30 1.65 -11.50
N THR A 453 25.91 2.10 -12.60
CA THR A 453 26.33 1.22 -13.71
C THR A 453 27.85 1.20 -13.91
N ASP A 454 28.50 2.35 -13.80
CA ASP A 454 29.95 2.52 -13.83
C ASP A 454 30.39 3.61 -12.83
N PRO A 455 30.44 3.29 -11.52
CA PRO A 455 30.79 4.24 -10.47
C PRO A 455 32.19 4.85 -10.63
N ARG A 456 33.15 4.13 -11.22
CA ARG A 456 34.50 4.65 -11.48
C ARG A 456 34.45 5.74 -12.54
N LYS A 457 33.76 5.49 -13.65
CA LYS A 457 33.59 6.48 -14.72
C LYS A 457 32.76 7.67 -14.26
N ALA A 458 31.69 7.46 -13.49
CA ALA A 458 30.92 8.54 -12.87
C ALA A 458 31.84 9.49 -12.08
N PHE A 459 32.69 8.93 -11.21
CA PHE A 459 33.59 9.74 -10.42
C PHE A 459 34.66 10.43 -11.27
N GLN A 460 35.24 9.74 -12.25
CA GLN A 460 36.21 10.35 -13.19
C GLN A 460 35.59 11.54 -13.94
N LEU A 461 34.39 11.39 -14.49
CA LEU A 461 33.68 12.46 -15.16
C LEU A 461 33.32 13.62 -14.21
N ALA A 462 33.10 13.35 -12.92
CA ALA A 462 32.92 14.40 -11.92
C ALA A 462 34.20 15.24 -11.72
N LEU A 463 35.38 14.60 -11.71
CA LEU A 463 36.68 15.26 -11.62
C LEU A 463 36.98 16.14 -12.86
N GLU A 464 36.52 15.71 -14.03
CA GLU A 464 36.70 16.43 -15.30
C GLU A 464 35.82 17.69 -15.40
N GLN A 465 34.82 17.85 -14.52
CA GLN A 465 34.00 19.07 -14.55
C GLN A 465 34.82 20.31 -14.16
N PRO A 466 34.64 21.43 -14.89
CA PRO A 466 35.34 22.66 -14.60
C PRO A 466 34.95 23.18 -13.22
N ILE A 467 35.95 23.64 -12.47
CA ILE A 467 35.71 24.39 -11.23
C ILE A 467 35.14 25.75 -11.66
N SER A 468 33.81 25.88 -11.64
CA SER A 468 33.12 27.12 -11.98
C SER A 468 33.54 28.24 -11.01
N GLU A 469 34.25 29.25 -11.52
CA GLU A 469 34.51 30.50 -10.80
C GLU A 469 33.32 31.47 -10.87
N GLN A 470 32.41 31.31 -11.85
CA GLN A 470 31.45 32.36 -12.23
C GLN A 470 29.99 32.14 -11.80
N THR A 471 29.58 30.92 -11.44
CA THR A 471 28.23 30.65 -10.93
C THR A 471 28.33 29.88 -9.61
N ASP A 472 27.87 30.51 -8.53
CA ASP A 472 27.71 29.97 -7.17
C ASP A 472 28.93 29.23 -6.61
N THR A 473 29.91 29.98 -6.09
CA THR A 473 31.03 29.54 -5.23
C THR A 473 31.93 28.40 -5.78
N PRO A 474 33.26 28.46 -5.63
CA PRO A 474 34.18 27.34 -5.94
C PRO A 474 33.78 25.97 -5.35
N ASN A 475 32.89 25.96 -4.36
CA ASN A 475 32.43 24.78 -3.62
C ASN A 475 31.45 23.88 -4.39
N THR A 476 30.75 24.33 -5.44
CA THR A 476 29.66 23.52 -6.07
C THR A 476 30.13 22.35 -6.94
N SER A 477 31.33 22.43 -7.53
CA SER A 477 31.92 21.31 -8.29
C SER A 477 32.64 20.32 -7.38
N LEU A 478 33.26 20.81 -6.32
CA LEU A 478 33.96 19.98 -5.35
C LEU A 478 32.98 19.28 -4.37
N ALA A 479 31.88 19.94 -4.02
CA ALA A 479 30.77 19.29 -3.32
C ALA A 479 30.06 18.24 -4.19
N PHE A 480 30.11 18.40 -5.53
CA PHE A 480 29.56 17.39 -6.44
C PHE A 480 30.41 16.12 -6.43
N GLU A 481 31.74 16.22 -6.48
CA GLU A 481 32.65 15.06 -6.31
C GLU A 481 32.36 14.30 -5.00
N ALA A 482 32.28 15.03 -3.88
CA ALA A 482 31.98 14.44 -2.58
C ALA A 482 30.61 13.73 -2.59
N SER A 483 29.58 14.36 -3.17
CA SER A 483 28.25 13.77 -3.30
C SER A 483 28.24 12.49 -4.15
N ILE A 484 29.05 12.43 -5.21
CA ILE A 484 29.20 11.22 -6.03
C ILE A 484 29.85 10.11 -5.23
N LEU A 485 30.94 10.39 -4.49
CA LEU A 485 31.56 9.39 -3.61
C LEU A 485 30.62 8.86 -2.53
N SER A 486 29.84 9.72 -1.87
CA SER A 486 28.85 9.28 -0.90
C SER A 486 27.78 8.39 -1.53
N SER A 487 27.40 8.66 -2.79
CA SER A 487 26.45 7.81 -3.53
C SER A 487 27.06 6.46 -3.93
N ILE A 488 28.36 6.44 -4.24
CA ILE A 488 29.11 5.20 -4.49
C ILE A 488 29.19 4.39 -3.19
N ALA A 489 29.52 5.02 -2.07
CA ALA A 489 29.70 4.38 -0.76
C ALA A 489 28.45 3.63 -0.27
N TYR A 490 27.26 4.14 -0.63
CA TYR A 490 26.00 3.46 -0.33
C TYR A 490 25.89 2.06 -0.95
N ASN A 491 26.51 1.84 -2.13
CA ASN A 491 26.46 0.56 -2.83
C ASN A 491 27.79 -0.23 -2.77
N ASP A 492 28.92 0.47 -2.75
CA ASP A 492 30.28 -0.08 -2.79
C ASP A 492 31.24 0.82 -1.99
N LEU A 493 31.27 0.58 -0.67
CA LEU A 493 32.09 1.35 0.27
C LEU A 493 33.60 1.17 0.00
N ASP A 494 34.03 -0.04 -0.38
CA ASP A 494 35.44 -0.32 -0.67
C ASP A 494 35.92 0.49 -1.88
N LEU A 495 35.11 0.56 -2.95
CA LEU A 495 35.40 1.41 -4.09
C LEU A 495 35.43 2.89 -3.72
N ALA A 496 34.47 3.37 -2.92
CA ALA A 496 34.46 4.76 -2.47
C ALA A 496 35.73 5.12 -1.69
N ILE A 497 36.22 4.23 -0.82
CA ILE A 497 37.47 4.39 -0.08
C ILE A 497 38.67 4.41 -1.03
N GLU A 498 38.70 3.54 -2.04
CA GLU A 498 39.76 3.51 -3.05
C GLU A 498 39.85 4.83 -3.85
N LEU A 499 38.69 5.42 -4.18
CA LEU A 499 38.60 6.65 -4.97
C LEU A 499 38.80 7.93 -4.15
N LEU A 500 38.57 7.86 -2.84
CA LEU A 500 38.65 9.00 -1.90
C LEU A 500 39.94 9.85 -1.98
N PRO A 501 41.15 9.29 -2.19
CA PRO A 501 42.37 10.09 -2.31
C PRO A 501 42.41 11.01 -3.54
N GLN A 502 41.60 10.73 -4.56
CA GLN A 502 41.60 11.46 -5.84
C GLN A 502 40.74 12.73 -5.81
N VAL A 503 39.93 12.94 -4.75
CA VAL A 503 39.12 14.15 -4.58
C VAL A 503 39.99 15.41 -4.64
N ARG A 504 39.59 16.39 -5.44
CA ARG A 504 40.34 17.63 -5.60
C ARG A 504 40.33 18.45 -4.30
N ASP A 505 41.48 19.02 -3.96
CA ASP A 505 41.68 19.68 -2.67
C ASP A 505 41.24 21.15 -2.68
N SER A 506 40.26 21.48 -1.84
CA SER A 506 39.84 22.86 -1.51
C SER A 506 39.66 23.07 -0.01
N GLY A 507 40.28 22.24 0.83
CA GLY A 507 40.03 22.27 2.27
C GLY A 507 38.69 21.60 2.61
N HIS A 508 37.57 22.32 2.50
CA HIS A 508 36.28 21.90 3.03
C HIS A 508 35.63 20.73 2.27
N SER A 509 35.69 20.70 0.94
CA SER A 509 35.04 19.64 0.16
C SER A 509 35.71 18.29 0.33
N LYS A 510 37.04 18.28 0.50
CA LYS A 510 37.79 17.06 0.80
C LYS A 510 37.41 16.52 2.19
N VAL A 511 37.36 17.38 3.21
CA VAL A 511 36.89 16.99 4.54
C VAL A 511 35.45 16.48 4.50
N ASN A 512 34.54 17.10 3.71
CA ASN A 512 33.17 16.60 3.53
C ASN A 512 33.16 15.15 3.01
N ALA A 513 33.88 14.88 1.92
CA ALA A 513 33.95 13.55 1.33
C ALA A 513 34.47 12.52 2.34
N TYR A 514 35.59 12.83 3.00
CA TYR A 514 36.18 11.95 4.00
C TYR A 514 35.22 11.70 5.17
N SER A 515 34.57 12.75 5.69
CA SER A 515 33.62 12.65 6.81
C SER A 515 32.44 11.76 6.44
N SER A 516 31.87 11.91 5.24
CA SER A 516 30.78 11.03 4.78
C SER A 516 31.20 9.57 4.71
N ILE A 517 32.37 9.25 4.14
CA ILE A 517 32.89 7.87 4.11
C ILE A 517 33.19 7.35 5.51
N GLY A 518 33.72 8.21 6.39
CA GLY A 518 33.94 7.90 7.80
C GLY A 518 32.64 7.51 8.51
N SER A 519 31.56 8.25 8.30
CA SER A 519 30.23 7.90 8.84
C SER A 519 29.73 6.54 8.33
N PHE A 520 29.85 6.25 7.02
CA PHE A 520 29.50 4.92 6.48
C PHE A 520 30.31 3.79 7.09
N LEU A 521 31.59 4.01 7.39
CA LEU A 521 32.43 3.02 8.07
C LEU A 521 31.98 2.78 9.51
N ILE A 522 31.57 3.83 10.24
CA ILE A 522 31.03 3.70 11.60
C ILE A 522 29.71 2.91 11.58
N GLU A 523 28.80 3.22 10.66
CA GLU A 523 27.53 2.48 10.49
C GLU A 523 27.75 0.99 10.22
N ASN A 524 28.83 0.64 9.50
CA ASN A 524 29.20 -0.75 9.21
C ASN A 524 30.08 -1.40 10.29
N GLY A 525 30.30 -0.75 11.44
CA GLY A 525 31.12 -1.27 12.55
C GLY A 525 32.63 -1.25 12.31
N GLU A 526 33.09 -0.51 11.30
CA GLU A 526 34.49 -0.41 10.88
C GLU A 526 35.21 0.80 11.50
N THR A 527 35.00 1.01 12.80
CA THR A 527 35.47 2.17 13.57
C THR A 527 36.94 2.49 13.38
N GLN A 528 37.81 1.47 13.42
CA GLN A 528 39.26 1.70 13.27
C GLN A 528 39.61 2.20 11.87
N LYS A 529 38.91 1.73 10.82
CA LYS A 529 39.11 2.24 9.45
C LYS A 529 38.66 3.69 9.37
N ALA A 530 37.52 4.04 9.95
CA ALA A 530 37.03 5.42 10.00
C ALA A 530 38.04 6.34 10.71
N MET A 531 38.58 5.93 11.85
CA MET A 531 39.60 6.72 12.57
C MET A 531 40.88 6.89 11.73
N ASN A 532 41.29 5.85 10.99
CA ASN A 532 42.51 5.89 10.20
C ASN A 532 42.41 6.75 8.91
N LEU A 533 41.20 7.03 8.41
CA LEU A 533 41.02 7.85 7.19
C LEU A 533 41.64 9.25 7.31
N ALA A 534 41.63 9.83 8.52
CA ALA A 534 42.19 11.15 8.79
C ALA A 534 43.68 11.24 8.43
N SER A 535 44.42 10.12 8.45
CA SER A 535 45.86 10.10 8.13
C SER A 535 46.21 10.60 6.73
N GLN A 536 45.24 10.64 5.82
CA GLN A 536 45.40 11.12 4.44
C GLN A 536 45.08 12.63 4.28
N LEU A 537 44.67 13.29 5.37
CA LEU A 537 44.32 14.70 5.41
C LEU A 537 45.45 15.54 6.03
N SER A 538 45.48 16.84 5.73
CA SER A 538 46.39 17.78 6.41
C SER A 538 46.05 17.89 7.90
N VAL A 539 46.98 18.40 8.72
CA VAL A 539 46.76 18.54 10.17
C VAL A 539 45.51 19.36 10.49
N GLU A 540 45.27 20.44 9.74
CA GLU A 540 44.07 21.28 9.91
C GLU A 540 42.78 20.55 9.49
N GLN A 541 42.82 19.80 8.40
CA GLN A 541 41.71 19.00 7.90
C GLN A 541 41.38 17.82 8.81
N GLN A 542 42.39 17.24 9.47
CA GLN A 542 42.19 16.14 10.43
C GLN A 542 41.29 16.55 11.58
N THR A 543 41.54 17.73 12.17
CA THR A 543 40.68 18.25 13.24
C THR A 543 39.23 18.38 12.77
N GLN A 544 39.01 19.02 11.62
CA GLN A 544 37.67 19.19 11.05
C GLN A 544 36.98 17.86 10.72
N TYR A 545 37.74 16.85 10.27
CA TYR A 545 37.23 15.51 10.01
C TYR A 545 36.77 14.83 11.29
N TYR A 546 37.61 14.79 12.33
CA TYR A 546 37.27 14.11 13.58
C TYR A 546 36.08 14.75 14.29
N GLU A 547 35.95 16.08 14.21
CA GLU A 547 34.78 16.79 14.74
C GLU A 547 33.50 16.32 14.05
N ARG A 548 33.48 16.33 12.71
CA ARG A 548 32.31 15.90 11.93
C ARG A 548 32.00 14.42 12.11
N LEU A 549 33.04 13.58 12.18
CA LEU A 549 32.90 12.17 12.45
C LEU A 549 32.24 11.94 13.82
N ALA A 550 32.69 12.65 14.86
CA ALA A 550 32.11 12.54 16.19
C ALA A 550 30.67 13.05 16.25
N SER A 551 30.35 14.18 15.60
CA SER A 551 28.98 14.71 15.53
C SER A 551 28.03 13.78 14.78
N SER A 552 28.50 13.07 13.75
CA SER A 552 27.71 12.03 13.09
C SER A 552 27.54 10.81 13.99
N TRP A 553 28.62 10.36 14.61
CA TRP A 553 28.66 9.14 15.40
C TRP A 553 27.82 9.25 16.68
N ILE A 554 27.82 10.38 17.37
CA ILE A 554 27.06 10.55 18.62
C ILE A 554 25.54 10.39 18.42
N LEU A 555 25.03 10.69 17.22
CA LEU A 555 23.63 10.50 16.85
C LEU A 555 23.31 9.05 16.48
N GLN A 556 24.30 8.29 16.00
CA GLN A 556 24.15 6.92 15.51
C GLN A 556 24.42 5.88 16.60
N ASP A 557 25.55 6.00 17.28
CA ASP A 557 26.01 5.10 18.34
C ASP A 557 26.70 5.91 19.47
N PRO A 558 25.89 6.56 20.33
CA PRO A 558 26.39 7.37 21.44
C PRO A 558 27.28 6.57 22.41
N LYS A 559 26.96 5.29 22.63
CA LYS A 559 27.73 4.43 23.55
C LYS A 559 29.08 4.03 22.94
N GLY A 560 29.11 3.68 21.66
CA GLY A 560 30.35 3.39 20.94
C GLY A 560 31.31 4.58 20.94
N LEU A 561 30.79 5.78 20.67
CA LEU A 561 31.61 7.00 20.72
C LEU A 561 32.21 7.23 22.12
N LEU A 562 31.41 7.05 23.18
CA LEU A 562 31.90 7.18 24.56
C LEU A 562 33.07 6.23 24.85
N THR A 563 32.98 4.97 24.40
CA THR A 563 34.06 3.99 24.62
C THR A 563 35.32 4.25 23.78
N THR A 564 35.20 5.03 22.70
CA THR A 564 36.29 5.27 21.74
C THR A 564 36.91 6.67 21.87
N ILE A 565 36.44 7.49 22.80
CA ILE A 565 36.94 8.87 23.00
C ILE A 565 38.45 8.93 23.24
N GLU A 566 39.04 7.89 23.86
CA GLU A 566 40.47 7.84 24.14
C GLU A 566 41.33 7.76 22.87
N ASP A 567 40.78 7.23 21.78
CA ASP A 567 41.48 6.99 20.51
C ASP A 567 41.57 8.24 19.63
N PHE A 568 40.86 9.32 19.97
CA PHE A 568 40.99 10.60 19.26
C PHE A 568 42.38 11.24 19.50
N PRO A 569 42.93 11.98 18.51
CA PRO A 569 44.35 12.34 18.53
C PRO A 569 44.71 13.52 19.43
N THR A 570 43.78 14.44 19.72
CA THR A 570 44.06 15.65 20.51
C THR A 570 43.15 15.76 21.73
N ASN A 571 43.69 16.32 22.82
CA ASN A 571 42.88 16.62 24.01
C ASN A 571 41.77 17.63 23.72
N GLU A 572 41.97 18.51 22.73
CA GLU A 572 40.95 19.45 22.29
C GLU A 572 39.73 18.73 21.71
N ILE A 573 39.94 17.78 20.79
CA ILE A 573 38.84 16.99 20.20
C ILE A 573 38.16 16.16 21.29
N LYS A 574 38.92 15.52 22.18
CA LYS A 574 38.36 14.76 23.32
C LYS A 574 37.49 15.62 24.22
N SER A 575 37.95 16.84 24.54
CA SER A 575 37.17 17.80 25.34
C SER A 575 35.86 18.15 24.66
N ARG A 576 35.90 18.47 23.35
CA ARG A 576 34.69 18.79 22.56
C ARG A 576 33.71 17.62 22.53
N ILE A 577 34.17 16.40 22.28
CA ILE A 577 33.32 15.20 22.30
C ILE A 577 32.68 14.99 23.68
N ALA A 578 33.45 15.12 24.75
CA ALA A 578 32.95 14.97 26.12
C ALA A 578 31.89 16.04 26.46
N VAL A 579 32.06 17.27 25.96
CA VAL A 579 31.06 18.35 26.05
C VAL A 579 29.80 17.98 25.28
N SER A 580 29.90 17.52 24.02
CA SER A 580 28.75 17.11 23.21
C SER A 580 27.97 15.96 23.88
N ILE A 581 28.67 14.97 24.47
CA ILE A 581 28.06 13.88 25.26
C ILE A 581 27.23 14.45 26.42
N ASN A 582 27.77 15.41 27.17
CA ASN A 582 27.07 16.05 28.29
C ASN A 582 25.83 16.83 27.84
N LEU A 583 25.94 17.64 26.78
CA LEU A 583 24.83 18.42 26.25
C LEU A 583 23.73 17.52 25.67
N ILE A 584 24.09 16.50 24.90
CA ILE A 584 23.14 15.52 24.35
C ILE A 584 22.45 14.73 25.45
N ASN A 585 23.16 14.36 26.52
CA ASN A 585 22.54 13.65 27.64
C ASN A 585 21.42 14.47 28.30
N ARG A 586 21.57 15.79 28.36
CA ARG A 586 20.54 16.68 28.92
C ARG A 586 19.26 16.72 28.07
N MET A 587 19.36 16.47 26.76
CA MET A 587 18.21 16.38 25.86
C MET A 587 17.61 14.97 25.82
N MET A 588 18.46 13.93 25.73
CA MET A 588 18.03 12.57 25.39
C MET A 588 18.14 11.55 26.53
N GLN A 589 18.74 11.91 27.67
CA GLN A 589 18.95 11.03 28.83
C GLN A 589 19.60 9.68 28.48
N THR A 590 20.51 9.68 27.51
CA THR A 590 21.13 8.49 26.91
C THR A 590 22.21 7.82 27.79
N TYR A 591 22.78 8.54 28.76
CA TYR A 591 23.93 8.13 29.56
C TYR A 591 23.62 8.14 31.07
N SER A 592 24.18 7.16 31.78
CA SER A 592 24.17 7.09 33.25
C SER A 592 25.17 8.07 33.87
N ALA A 593 25.01 8.34 35.17
CA ALA A 593 25.90 9.22 35.91
C ALA A 593 27.35 8.72 35.91
N ASP A 594 27.57 7.41 36.01
CA ASP A 594 28.92 6.81 36.00
C ASP A 594 29.58 6.94 34.62
N GLU A 595 28.81 6.83 33.54
CA GLU A 595 29.30 7.01 32.18
C GLU A 595 29.66 8.48 31.90
N LEU A 596 28.87 9.44 32.37
CA LEU A 596 29.22 10.85 32.30
C LEU A 596 30.48 11.18 33.11
N ALA A 597 30.57 10.66 34.34
CA ALA A 597 31.76 10.84 35.18
C ALA A 597 33.02 10.26 34.51
N SER A 598 32.88 9.22 33.68
CA SER A 598 34.01 8.61 32.96
C SER A 598 34.60 9.53 31.89
N VAL A 599 33.82 10.47 31.34
CA VAL A 599 34.27 11.41 30.30
C VAL A 599 34.71 12.77 30.86
N ASP A 600 34.39 13.09 32.12
CA ASP A 600 34.77 14.36 32.78
C ASP A 600 36.28 14.62 32.79
N LYS A 601 37.09 13.56 32.79
CA LYS A 601 38.55 13.63 32.72
C LYS A 601 39.08 14.23 31.41
N TYR A 602 38.27 14.22 30.35
CA TYR A 602 38.63 14.77 29.05
C TYR A 602 38.20 16.24 28.88
N ILE A 603 37.30 16.75 29.72
CA ILE A 603 36.79 18.12 29.64
C ILE A 603 37.85 19.09 30.14
N SER A 604 38.23 20.04 29.28
CA SER A 604 39.15 21.13 29.62
C SER A 604 38.54 22.06 30.68
N GLU A 605 39.38 22.76 31.47
CA GLU A 605 38.82 23.70 32.46
C GLU A 605 38.12 24.91 31.86
N GLU A 606 38.42 25.22 30.60
CA GLU A 606 37.67 26.22 29.86
C GLU A 606 36.27 25.70 29.52
N ASP A 607 36.18 24.50 28.92
CA ASP A 607 34.90 23.94 28.51
C ASP A 607 34.02 23.54 29.69
N ARG A 608 34.62 23.17 30.82
CA ARG A 608 33.89 22.95 32.08
C ARG A 608 33.18 24.23 32.55
N LYS A 609 33.81 25.40 32.40
CA LYS A 609 33.16 26.69 32.71
C LYS A 609 32.04 27.00 31.73
N LYS A 610 32.19 26.65 30.45
CA LYS A 610 31.14 26.82 29.43
C LYS A 610 29.92 25.94 29.76
N LEU A 611 30.14 24.67 30.09
CA LEU A 611 29.07 23.75 30.51
C LEU A 611 28.32 24.26 31.75
N GLU A 612 29.06 24.77 32.74
CA GLU A 612 28.48 25.36 33.95
C GLU A 612 27.65 26.61 33.64
N ALA A 613 28.08 27.44 32.68
CA ALA A 613 27.36 28.65 32.27
C ALA A 613 26.00 28.36 31.64
N VAL A 614 25.83 27.17 31.02
CA VAL A 614 24.59 26.76 30.36
C VAL A 614 23.80 25.71 31.13
N LYS A 615 24.16 25.42 32.39
CA LYS A 615 23.57 24.30 33.16
C LYS A 615 22.06 24.44 33.41
N ASP A 616 21.58 25.68 33.52
CA ASP A 616 20.20 26.01 33.87
C ASP A 616 19.31 26.21 32.63
N ILE A 617 19.89 26.17 31.42
CA ILE A 617 19.16 26.32 30.16
C ILE A 617 18.36 25.04 29.85
N ASP A 618 17.09 25.18 29.48
CA ASP A 618 16.31 24.07 28.92
C ASP A 618 16.69 23.87 27.44
N LEU A 619 17.54 22.88 27.16
CA LEU A 619 18.03 22.60 25.80
C LEU A 619 16.93 22.13 24.84
N MET A 620 15.77 21.69 25.33
CA MET A 620 14.64 21.30 24.47
C MET A 620 13.80 22.51 24.03
N ASN A 621 13.90 23.63 24.74
CA ASN A 621 13.14 24.84 24.45
C ASN A 621 13.87 26.11 24.94
N PRO A 622 15.06 26.41 24.40
CA PRO A 622 15.82 27.59 24.78
C PRO A 622 15.16 28.87 24.26
N SER A 623 15.30 29.97 25.01
CA SER A 623 14.97 31.31 24.51
C SER A 623 15.97 31.77 23.44
N GLU A 624 15.63 32.84 22.71
CA GLU A 624 16.49 33.40 21.66
C GLU A 624 17.86 33.85 22.23
N GLU A 625 17.87 34.48 23.42
CA GLU A 625 19.11 34.86 24.13
C GLU A 625 19.93 33.64 24.59
N GLU A 626 19.26 32.56 25.02
CA GLU A 626 19.92 31.32 25.42
C GLU A 626 20.49 30.55 24.22
N LEU A 627 19.83 30.61 23.06
CA LEU A 627 20.34 30.08 21.80
C LEU A 627 21.59 30.82 21.35
N GLU A 628 21.57 32.16 21.38
CA GLU A 628 22.75 32.98 21.05
C GLU A 628 23.93 32.64 21.97
N LEU A 629 23.69 32.47 23.27
CA LEU A 629 24.72 32.07 24.24
C LEU A 629 25.25 30.66 23.96
N LEU A 630 24.37 29.71 23.63
CA LEU A 630 24.77 28.35 23.24
C LEU A 630 25.63 28.36 21.98
N GLU A 631 25.27 29.12 20.96
CA GLU A 631 26.04 29.29 19.72
C GLU A 631 27.39 29.98 19.96
N GLU A 632 27.44 30.96 20.86
CA GLU A 632 28.69 31.65 21.24
C GLU A 632 29.66 30.70 21.95
N LEU A 633 29.16 29.91 22.91
CA LEU A 633 29.99 29.04 23.74
C LEU A 633 30.34 27.72 23.05
N PHE A 634 29.45 27.20 22.20
CA PHE A 634 29.56 25.91 21.52
C PHE A 634 29.26 26.05 20.02
N PRO A 635 30.17 26.66 19.24
CA PRO A 635 29.95 26.90 17.81
C PRO A 635 30.06 25.65 16.90
N TYR A 636 30.25 24.45 17.48
CA TYR A 636 30.42 23.16 16.81
C TYR A 636 29.41 22.16 17.38
#